data_AF-A0A814RWQ3-F1
#
_entry.id   AF-A0A814RWQ3-F1
#
_cell.length_a   1.000
_cell.length_b   1.000
_cell.length_c   1.000
_cell.angle_alpha   90.00
_cell.angle_beta   90.00
_cell.angle_gamma   90.00
#
_symmetry.space_group_name_H-M   'P 1'
#
loop_
_entity.id
_entity.type
_entity.pdbx_description
1 polymer ?
#
loop_
_entity_poly.entity_id
_entity_poly.type
_entity_poly.pdbx_seq_one_letter_code
_entity_poly.pdbx_strand_id
1 'polypeptide(L)'
;MFNNQEKFSIKSNKPYYSNTSFTLTQKASRFWIPFDVKLFETLTPLEYLENYCRVSNRRYTIYKRIFDRHKDFEATLNIENLPDALSDVYMETIDMRLITQVINLLDLSLNIRITFAQFRGIAAFSERYFFHISNRSNDIDPQLAKDIMEILDFSSLEWKLTDIKISLILRDILKFL
;
A
#
# COMPACT_ATOMS: atom_id res chain seq x y z
N MET A 1 11.31 54.98 12.84
CA MET A 1 10.90 54.97 11.42
C MET A 1 11.19 53.60 10.83
N PHE A 2 10.12 52.89 10.50
CA PHE A 2 9.90 51.81 9.53
C PHE A 2 11.07 50.96 8.98
N ASN A 3 11.12 49.70 9.44
CA ASN A 3 10.81 48.46 8.69
C ASN A 3 11.09 48.38 7.16
N ASN A 4 11.85 47.38 6.72
CA ASN A 4 11.30 46.17 6.07
C ASN A 4 12.41 45.22 5.57
N GLN A 5 12.57 44.08 6.26
CA GLN A 5 13.06 42.85 5.63
C GLN A 5 11.82 42.14 5.07
N GLU A 6 11.74 42.02 3.74
CA GLU A 6 10.67 41.29 3.06
C GLU A 6 10.78 39.79 3.36
N LYS A 7 9.93 39.33 4.27
CA LYS A 7 9.56 37.92 4.41
C LYS A 7 8.66 37.54 3.23
N PHE A 8 9.21 36.84 2.24
CA PHE A 8 8.39 36.08 1.29
C PHE A 8 7.75 34.89 2.02
N SER A 9 6.53 35.11 2.53
CA SER A 9 5.67 34.07 3.05
C SER A 9 4.89 33.46 1.89
N ILE A 10 5.31 32.28 1.42
CA ILE A 10 4.43 31.46 0.58
C ILE A 10 3.39 30.84 1.50
N LYS A 11 2.22 31.47 1.58
CA LYS A 11 1.02 30.87 2.17
C LYS A 11 0.59 29.70 1.29
N SER A 12 0.93 28.47 1.67
CA SER A 12 0.17 27.32 1.21
C SER A 12 -1.06 27.16 2.11
N ASN A 13 -2.25 27.40 1.55
CA ASN A 13 -3.51 27.02 2.17
C ASN A 13 -3.59 25.48 2.21
N LYS A 14 -2.92 24.84 3.14
CA LYS A 14 -3.21 23.44 3.49
C LYS A 14 -4.38 23.45 4.50
N PRO A 15 -5.54 22.85 4.18
CA PRO A 15 -6.66 22.82 5.11
C PRO A 15 -6.26 22.03 6.37
N TYR A 16 -6.70 22.55 7.51
CA TYR A 16 -6.51 22.02 8.86
C TYR A 16 -6.70 20.50 8.96
N TYR A 17 -5.61 19.75 9.04
CA TYR A 17 -5.59 18.38 9.59
C TYR A 17 -4.46 18.28 10.61
N SER A 18 -4.62 18.94 11.75
CA SER A 18 -3.56 19.02 12.75
C SER A 18 -3.46 17.80 13.68
N ASN A 19 -4.36 16.81 13.64
CA ASN A 19 -4.40 15.80 14.73
C ASN A 19 -4.46 14.31 14.34
N THR A 20 -4.34 13.92 13.07
CA THR A 20 -4.30 12.48 12.71
C THR A 20 -2.97 12.12 12.07
N SER A 21 -2.00 11.72 12.89
CA SER A 21 -0.79 11.04 12.43
C SER A 21 -1.19 9.77 11.65
N PHE A 22 -0.60 9.58 10.46
CA PHE A 22 -0.66 8.28 9.77
C PHE A 22 0.36 7.34 10.43
N THR A 23 -0.09 6.58 11.41
CA THR A 23 0.73 5.52 12.03
C THR A 23 0.70 4.27 11.17
N LEU A 24 1.85 3.72 10.76
CA LEU A 24 1.92 2.42 10.09
C LEU A 24 1.44 1.30 11.02
N THR A 25 0.61 0.38 10.53
CA THR A 25 0.13 -0.73 11.32
C THR A 25 -0.24 -1.93 10.46
N GLN A 26 0.02 -3.14 10.96
CA GLN A 26 -0.42 -4.36 10.29
C GLN A 26 -1.95 -4.54 10.36
N LYS A 27 -2.62 -4.03 11.39
CA LYS A 27 -4.09 -4.15 11.53
C LYS A 27 -4.89 -3.26 10.56
N ALA A 28 -4.20 -2.46 9.76
CA ALA A 28 -4.78 -1.56 8.75
C ALA A 28 -5.50 -2.33 7.65
N SER A 29 -5.00 -3.53 7.34
CA SER A 29 -5.46 -4.41 6.27
C SER A 29 -5.47 -5.86 6.74
N ARG A 30 -6.22 -6.71 6.05
CA ARG A 30 -6.17 -8.17 6.16
C ARG A 30 -6.01 -8.75 4.76
N PHE A 31 -5.00 -9.60 4.59
CA PHE A 31 -4.80 -10.39 3.38
C PHE A 31 -5.28 -11.82 3.61
N TRP A 32 -5.68 -12.50 2.56
CA TRP A 32 -6.02 -13.92 2.62
C TRP A 32 -5.53 -14.65 1.37
N ILE A 33 -5.65 -15.96 1.42
CA ILE A 33 -5.30 -16.84 0.31
C ILE A 33 -6.58 -17.18 -0.47
N PRO A 34 -6.53 -17.28 -1.81
CA PRO A 34 -7.62 -17.85 -2.58
C PRO A 34 -8.00 -19.24 -2.08
N PHE A 35 -9.31 -19.52 -2.02
CA PHE A 35 -9.79 -20.84 -1.60
C PHE A 35 -9.24 -21.95 -2.51
N ASP A 36 -9.23 -21.71 -3.83
CA ASP A 36 -8.49 -22.54 -4.80
C ASP A 36 -7.09 -21.96 -5.02
N VAL A 37 -6.08 -22.60 -4.43
CA VAL A 37 -4.68 -22.18 -4.54
C VAL A 37 -4.15 -22.25 -5.97
N LYS A 38 -4.79 -22.98 -6.89
CA LYS A 38 -4.40 -22.99 -8.31
C LYS A 38 -4.60 -21.64 -8.98
N LEU A 39 -5.43 -20.76 -8.43
CA LEU A 39 -5.59 -19.40 -8.95
C LEU A 39 -4.28 -18.60 -8.94
N PHE A 40 -3.32 -18.94 -8.06
CA PHE A 40 -2.00 -18.30 -8.08
C PHE A 40 -1.20 -18.55 -9.36
N GLU A 41 -1.52 -19.57 -10.15
CA GLU A 41 -0.84 -19.82 -11.43
C GLU A 41 -1.20 -18.79 -12.49
N THR A 42 -2.35 -18.13 -12.36
CA THR A 42 -2.85 -17.16 -13.34
C THR A 42 -2.97 -15.74 -12.78
N LEU A 43 -2.99 -15.57 -11.46
CA LEU A 43 -3.10 -14.25 -10.84
C LEU A 43 -1.84 -13.41 -11.06
N THR A 44 -2.06 -12.16 -11.48
CA THR A 44 -1.06 -11.11 -11.39
C THR A 44 -0.95 -10.58 -9.95
N PRO A 45 0.18 -9.95 -9.56
CA PRO A 45 0.32 -9.26 -8.28
C PRO A 45 -0.81 -8.26 -8.01
N LEU A 46 -1.20 -7.50 -9.03
CA LEU A 46 -2.23 -6.48 -8.89
C LEU A 46 -3.62 -7.08 -8.68
N GLU A 47 -3.99 -8.11 -9.45
CA GLU A 47 -5.27 -8.82 -9.26
C GLU A 47 -5.32 -9.49 -7.88
N TYR A 48 -4.19 -10.01 -7.39
CA TYR A 48 -4.12 -10.54 -6.04
C TYR A 48 -4.42 -9.46 -5.00
N LEU A 49 -3.72 -8.32 -5.07
CA LEU A 49 -3.91 -7.21 -4.12
C LEU A 49 -5.30 -6.58 -4.20
N GLU A 50 -5.93 -6.57 -5.38
CA GLU A 50 -7.29 -6.07 -5.56
C GLU A 50 -8.32 -6.98 -4.88
N ASN A 51 -8.21 -8.29 -5.09
CA ASN A 51 -9.25 -9.26 -4.75
C ASN A 51 -9.05 -9.95 -3.39
N TYR A 52 -7.81 -10.05 -2.90
CA TYR A 52 -7.45 -10.80 -1.70
C TYR A 52 -6.92 -9.90 -0.58
N CYS A 53 -7.35 -8.63 -0.59
CA CYS A 53 -7.07 -7.65 0.45
C CYS A 53 -8.33 -6.92 0.90
N ARG A 54 -8.48 -6.79 2.22
CA ARG A 54 -9.49 -5.96 2.87
C ARG A 54 -8.80 -4.92 3.72
N VAL A 55 -9.27 -3.69 3.67
CA VAL A 55 -8.75 -2.61 4.51
C VAL A 55 -9.77 -2.25 5.58
N SER A 56 -9.29 -1.76 6.72
CA SER A 56 -10.13 -1.16 7.76
C SER A 56 -10.91 0.05 7.21
N ASN A 57 -12.07 0.35 7.79
CA ASN A 57 -12.89 1.50 7.37
C ASN A 57 -12.10 2.81 7.39
N ARG A 58 -11.24 2.99 8.41
CA ARG A 58 -10.38 4.18 8.52
C ARG A 58 -9.44 4.31 7.32
N ARG A 59 -8.76 3.23 6.94
CA ARG A 59 -7.86 3.20 5.78
C ARG A 59 -8.60 3.34 4.47
N TYR A 60 -9.76 2.70 4.34
CA TYR A 60 -10.64 2.86 3.19
C TYR A 60 -10.95 4.34 2.92
N THR A 61 -11.39 5.08 3.95
CA THR A 61 -11.69 6.52 3.82
C THR A 61 -10.48 7.34 3.42
N ILE A 62 -9.30 7.05 4.00
CA ILE A 62 -8.06 7.73 3.65
C ILE A 62 -7.72 7.44 2.18
N TYR A 63 -7.61 6.17 1.80
CA TYR A 63 -7.23 5.78 0.45
C TYR A 63 -8.21 6.32 -0.58
N LYS A 64 -9.51 6.29 -0.29
CA LYS A 64 -10.54 6.84 -1.19
C LYS A 64 -10.36 8.33 -1.40
N ARG A 65 -10.15 9.08 -0.32
CA ARG A 65 -9.92 10.53 -0.40
C ARG A 65 -8.68 10.85 -1.23
N ILE A 66 -7.57 10.14 -1.01
CA ILE A 66 -6.34 10.37 -1.77
C ILE A 66 -6.54 10.01 -3.25
N PHE A 67 -7.12 8.84 -3.53
CA PHE A 67 -7.45 8.44 -4.90
C PHE A 67 -8.32 9.48 -5.60
N ASP A 68 -9.35 10.00 -4.93
CA ASP A 68 -10.24 11.02 -5.52
C ASP A 68 -9.54 12.34 -5.83
N ARG A 69 -8.40 12.65 -5.20
CA ARG A 69 -7.56 13.82 -5.55
C ARG A 69 -6.64 13.59 -6.75
N HIS A 70 -6.22 12.36 -6.97
CA HIS A 70 -5.20 12.02 -7.98
C HIS A 70 -5.77 11.34 -9.23
N LYS A 71 -7.02 10.86 -9.16
CA LYS A 71 -7.70 10.24 -10.31
C LYS A 71 -7.98 11.27 -11.40
N ASP A 72 -7.96 10.78 -12.64
CA ASP A 72 -8.36 11.54 -13.80
C ASP A 72 -9.90 11.61 -13.97
N PHE A 73 -10.32 12.16 -15.10
CA PHE A 73 -11.73 12.30 -15.47
C PHE A 73 -12.43 10.96 -15.71
N GLU A 74 -11.68 9.89 -16.01
CA GLU A 74 -12.21 8.52 -16.18
C GLU A 74 -12.28 7.75 -14.85
N ALA A 75 -12.03 8.45 -13.74
CA ALA A 75 -11.98 7.87 -12.39
C ALA A 75 -10.93 6.76 -12.23
N THR A 76 -9.81 6.88 -12.97
CA THR A 76 -8.63 6.01 -12.85
C THR A 76 -7.39 6.82 -12.49
N LEU A 77 -6.37 6.17 -11.97
CA LEU A 77 -5.07 6.77 -11.66
C LEU A 77 -4.03 6.28 -12.67
N ASN A 78 -3.36 7.21 -13.36
CA ASN A 78 -2.22 6.87 -14.21
C ASN A 78 -1.03 6.45 -13.35
N ILE A 79 -0.23 5.49 -13.84
CA ILE A 79 0.95 4.99 -13.13
C ILE A 79 1.94 6.10 -12.76
N GLU A 80 2.06 7.14 -13.59
CA GLU A 80 2.94 8.30 -13.37
C GLU A 80 2.58 9.07 -12.10
N ASN A 81 1.30 9.08 -11.71
CA ASN A 81 0.80 9.76 -10.52
C ASN A 81 0.78 8.84 -9.29
N LEU A 82 1.05 7.54 -9.45
CA LEU A 82 1.03 6.58 -8.34
C LEU A 82 2.05 6.91 -7.24
N PRO A 83 3.30 7.31 -7.53
CA PRO A 83 4.27 7.68 -6.49
C PRO A 83 3.77 8.83 -5.61
N ASP A 84 3.24 9.89 -6.22
CA ASP A 84 2.73 11.07 -5.51
C ASP A 84 1.48 10.72 -4.70
N ALA A 85 0.58 9.93 -5.27
CA ALA A 85 -0.60 9.44 -4.56
C ALA A 85 -0.23 8.60 -3.33
N LEU A 86 0.79 7.73 -3.43
CA LEU A 86 1.28 6.97 -2.28
C LEU A 86 1.96 7.89 -1.26
N SER A 87 2.80 8.83 -1.68
CA SER A 87 3.43 9.80 -0.78
C SER A 87 2.38 10.56 0.05
N ASP A 88 1.31 10.98 -0.60
CA ASP A 88 0.17 11.65 0.02
C ASP A 88 -0.59 10.78 1.04
N VAL A 89 -0.73 9.47 0.79
CA VAL A 89 -1.31 8.53 1.75
C VAL A 89 -0.54 8.59 3.07
N TYR A 90 0.79 8.63 3.00
CA TYR A 90 1.67 8.64 4.16
C TYR A 90 2.05 10.05 4.61
N MET A 91 1.34 11.08 4.15
CA MET A 91 1.57 12.47 4.55
C MET A 91 3.03 12.91 4.34
N GLU A 92 3.66 12.47 3.24
CA GLU A 92 5.06 12.77 2.88
C GLU A 92 6.10 12.26 3.91
N THR A 93 5.72 11.35 4.82
CA THR A 93 6.62 10.82 5.86
C THR A 93 7.49 9.64 5.39
N ILE A 94 7.14 9.03 4.26
CA ILE A 94 7.87 7.89 3.68
C ILE A 94 8.77 8.39 2.55
N ASP A 95 10.02 7.93 2.56
CA ASP A 95 11.00 8.24 1.52
C ASP A 95 10.53 7.73 0.14
N MET A 96 10.62 8.59 -0.88
CA MET A 96 10.28 8.24 -2.26
C MET A 96 11.02 7.01 -2.77
N ARG A 97 12.24 6.74 -2.28
CA ARG A 97 12.99 5.51 -2.63
C ARG A 97 12.23 4.24 -2.22
N LEU A 98 11.59 4.24 -1.05
CA LEU A 98 10.78 3.11 -0.59
C LEU A 98 9.49 2.98 -1.41
N ILE A 99 8.88 4.11 -1.80
CA ILE A 99 7.70 4.12 -2.67
C ILE A 99 8.04 3.52 -4.05
N THR A 100 9.15 3.96 -4.66
CA THR A 100 9.64 3.40 -5.92
C THR A 100 9.94 1.91 -5.81
N GLN A 101 10.50 1.44 -4.68
CA GLN A 101 10.70 0.01 -4.44
C GLN A 101 9.39 -0.79 -4.45
N VAL A 102 8.32 -0.28 -3.84
CA VAL A 102 7.01 -0.94 -3.91
C VAL A 102 6.50 -1.02 -5.34
N ILE A 103 6.57 0.08 -6.09
CA ILE A 103 6.10 0.12 -7.49
C ILE A 103 6.87 -0.87 -8.35
N ASN A 104 8.19 -0.92 -8.20
CA ASN A 104 9.05 -1.88 -8.91
C ASN A 104 8.76 -3.33 -8.50
N LEU A 105 8.45 -3.58 -7.23
CA LEU A 105 8.13 -4.92 -6.73
C LEU A 105 6.80 -5.44 -7.30
N LEU A 106 5.89 -4.55 -7.70
CA LEU A 106 4.61 -4.95 -8.30
C LEU A 106 4.68 -5.15 -9.82
N ASP A 107 5.79 -4.76 -10.45
CA ASP A 107 6.03 -4.87 -11.90
C ASP A 107 4.84 -4.38 -12.75
N LEU A 108 4.33 -3.18 -12.42
CA LEU A 108 3.17 -2.61 -13.07
C LEU A 108 3.51 -2.11 -14.48
N SER A 109 2.63 -2.36 -15.44
CA SER A 109 2.76 -1.86 -16.81
C SER A 109 2.74 -0.33 -16.87
N LEU A 110 3.59 0.27 -17.72
CA LEU A 110 3.68 1.73 -17.88
C LEU A 110 2.40 2.39 -18.42
N ASN A 111 1.52 1.62 -19.06
CA ASN A 111 0.25 2.13 -19.61
C ASN A 111 -0.96 1.74 -18.75
N ILE A 112 -0.74 1.22 -17.54
CA ILE A 112 -1.84 0.78 -16.69
C ILE A 112 -2.65 1.96 -16.16
N ARG A 113 -3.96 1.77 -16.13
CA ARG A 113 -4.91 2.68 -15.47
C ARG A 113 -5.43 2.01 -14.22
N ILE A 114 -5.07 2.58 -13.08
CA ILE A 114 -5.27 1.97 -11.76
C ILE A 114 -6.67 2.37 -11.26
N THR A 115 -7.54 1.40 -11.05
CA THR A 115 -8.85 1.64 -10.43
C THR A 115 -8.71 1.92 -8.94
N PHE A 116 -9.78 2.41 -8.29
CA PHE A 116 -9.74 2.58 -6.83
C PHE A 116 -9.51 1.25 -6.09
N ALA A 117 -10.07 0.14 -6.57
CA ALA A 117 -9.91 -1.17 -5.94
C ALA A 117 -8.44 -1.63 -5.97
N GLN A 118 -7.78 -1.41 -7.11
CA GLN A 118 -6.35 -1.66 -7.30
C GLN A 118 -5.49 -0.73 -6.44
N PHE A 119 -5.74 0.59 -6.48
CA PHE A 119 -5.02 1.56 -5.66
C PHE A 119 -5.11 1.23 -4.16
N ARG A 120 -6.31 0.85 -3.70
CA ARG A 120 -6.53 0.43 -2.30
C ARG A 120 -5.66 -0.79 -1.95
N GLY A 121 -5.56 -1.78 -2.83
CA GLY A 121 -4.69 -2.95 -2.66
C GLY A 121 -3.22 -2.56 -2.59
N ILE A 122 -2.75 -1.71 -3.52
CA ILE A 122 -1.38 -1.18 -3.55
C ILE A 122 -1.05 -0.39 -2.27
N ALA A 123 -1.95 0.49 -1.83
CA ALA A 123 -1.79 1.27 -0.61
C ALA A 123 -1.75 0.37 0.64
N ALA A 124 -2.58 -0.67 0.69
CA ALA A 124 -2.54 -1.64 1.78
C ALA A 124 -1.25 -2.46 1.81
N PHE A 125 -0.75 -2.88 0.65
CA PHE A 125 0.51 -3.61 0.53
C PHE A 125 1.73 -2.76 0.88
N SER A 126 1.81 -1.54 0.34
CA SER A 126 2.89 -0.59 0.67
C SER A 126 2.96 -0.34 2.18
N GLU A 127 1.83 -0.22 2.88
CA GLU A 127 1.84 -0.07 4.32
C GLU A 127 2.46 -1.29 5.03
N ARG A 128 2.15 -2.52 4.60
CA ARG A 128 2.77 -3.74 5.14
C ARG A 128 4.26 -3.78 4.87
N TYR A 129 4.66 -3.44 3.65
CA TYR A 129 6.05 -3.36 3.25
C TYR A 129 6.83 -2.35 4.10
N PHE A 130 6.31 -1.14 4.30
CA PHE A 130 6.94 -0.10 5.11
C PHE A 130 7.00 -0.46 6.59
N PHE A 131 5.93 -1.07 7.12
CA PHE A 131 5.93 -1.59 8.49
C PHE A 131 7.04 -2.64 8.66
N HIS A 132 7.13 -3.60 7.74
CA HIS A 132 8.15 -4.65 7.81
C HIS A 132 9.55 -4.07 7.78
N ILE A 133 9.84 -3.10 6.89
CA ILE A 133 11.16 -2.45 6.81
C ILE A 133 11.47 -1.67 8.08
N SER A 134 10.52 -0.91 8.62
CA SER A 134 10.70 -0.06 9.80
C SER A 134 10.92 -0.88 11.07
N ASN A 135 10.38 -2.10 11.13
CA ASN A 135 10.44 -2.96 12.31
C ASN A 135 11.50 -4.06 12.24
N ARG A 136 12.35 -4.11 11.19
CA ARG A 136 13.43 -5.11 11.07
C ARG A 136 14.41 -5.13 12.25
N SER A 137 14.53 -4.04 13.00
CA SER A 137 15.43 -3.90 14.15
C SER A 137 14.76 -4.07 15.52
N ASN A 138 13.43 -4.13 15.56
CA ASN A 138 12.68 -4.22 16.80
C ASN A 138 12.24 -5.68 16.93
N ASP A 139 12.65 -6.39 17.99
CA ASP A 139 12.33 -7.81 18.27
C ASP A 139 10.82 -8.11 18.45
N ILE A 140 9.94 -7.24 17.96
CA ILE A 140 8.51 -7.45 17.90
C ILE A 140 8.22 -8.40 16.74
N ASP A 141 7.81 -9.63 17.06
CA ASP A 141 7.29 -10.57 16.06
C ASP A 141 6.20 -9.89 15.22
N PRO A 142 6.45 -9.64 13.92
CA PRO A 142 5.46 -9.01 13.05
C PRO A 142 4.14 -9.79 13.00
N GLN A 143 4.15 -11.10 13.22
CA GLN A 143 2.93 -11.90 13.21
C GLN A 143 2.00 -11.56 14.36
N LEU A 144 2.52 -11.15 15.53
CA LEU A 144 1.71 -10.79 16.69
C LEU A 144 0.81 -9.56 16.44
N ALA A 145 1.13 -8.75 15.43
CA ALA A 145 0.36 -7.59 15.03
C ALA A 145 -0.71 -7.89 13.96
N LYS A 146 -0.75 -9.11 13.39
CA LYS A 146 -1.68 -9.51 12.34
C LYS A 146 -3.03 -9.99 12.90
N ASP A 147 -4.02 -10.08 12.03
CA ASP A 147 -5.30 -10.71 12.32
C ASP A 147 -5.13 -12.25 12.45
N ILE A 148 -5.83 -12.88 13.39
CA ILE A 148 -5.72 -14.33 13.63
C ILE A 148 -6.04 -15.14 12.37
N MET A 149 -7.02 -14.70 11.57
CA MET A 149 -7.39 -15.41 10.35
C MET A 149 -6.31 -15.29 9.27
N GLU A 150 -5.64 -14.13 9.17
CA GLU A 150 -4.48 -13.95 8.28
C GLU A 150 -3.33 -14.86 8.70
N ILE A 151 -3.05 -14.96 10.00
CA ILE A 151 -2.02 -15.89 10.51
C ILE A 151 -2.36 -17.33 10.11
N LEU A 152 -3.60 -17.77 10.29
CA LEU A 152 -4.02 -19.13 9.93
C LEU A 152 -3.87 -19.39 8.43
N ASP A 153 -4.27 -18.43 7.58
CA ASP A 153 -4.11 -18.53 6.14
C ASP A 153 -2.62 -18.67 5.76
N PHE A 154 -1.75 -17.83 6.31
CA PHE A 154 -0.36 -17.70 5.88
C PHE A 154 0.66 -18.57 6.63
N SER A 155 0.32 -19.14 7.80
CA SER A 155 1.17 -20.07 8.59
C SER A 155 1.71 -21.28 7.80
N SER A 156 1.08 -21.49 6.65
CA SER A 156 1.03 -22.72 5.89
C SER A 156 1.25 -22.46 4.39
N LEU A 157 1.67 -21.24 4.03
CA LEU A 157 1.71 -20.78 2.65
C LEU A 157 2.67 -21.61 1.80
N GLU A 158 3.88 -21.89 2.28
CA GLU A 158 4.90 -22.59 1.49
C GLU A 158 4.46 -24.02 1.10
N TRP A 159 3.84 -24.76 2.03
CA TRP A 159 3.33 -26.10 1.71
C TRP A 159 2.11 -26.04 0.78
N LYS A 160 1.23 -25.04 0.95
CA LYS A 160 0.08 -24.80 0.04
C LYS A 160 0.53 -24.50 -1.39
N LEU A 161 1.73 -23.93 -1.56
CA LEU A 161 2.28 -23.52 -2.86
C LEU A 161 3.33 -24.49 -3.43
N THR A 162 3.55 -25.67 -2.83
CA THR A 162 4.66 -26.56 -3.21
C THR A 162 4.59 -27.01 -4.68
N ASP A 163 3.40 -27.35 -5.18
CA ASP A 163 3.18 -27.82 -6.56
C ASP A 163 2.52 -26.76 -7.46
N ILE A 164 2.46 -25.51 -7.01
CA ILE A 164 1.77 -24.43 -7.72
C ILE A 164 2.77 -23.58 -8.50
N LYS A 165 2.54 -23.41 -9.81
CA LYS A 165 3.37 -22.59 -10.69
C LYS A 165 3.07 -21.09 -10.52
N ILE A 166 3.41 -20.56 -9.36
CA ILE A 166 3.24 -19.14 -9.03
C ILE A 166 4.35 -18.29 -9.67
N SER A 167 4.00 -17.08 -10.14
CA SER A 167 5.00 -16.12 -10.63
C SER A 167 5.95 -15.69 -9.50
N LEU A 168 7.22 -15.43 -9.85
CA LEU A 168 8.23 -15.01 -8.87
C LEU A 168 7.84 -13.72 -8.16
N ILE A 169 7.27 -12.76 -8.90
CA ILE A 169 6.83 -11.47 -8.37
C ILE A 169 5.72 -11.67 -7.34
N LEU A 170 4.71 -12.49 -7.65
CA LEU A 170 3.63 -12.77 -6.70
C LEU A 170 4.15 -13.50 -5.46
N ARG A 171 5.05 -14.47 -5.64
CA ARG A 171 5.71 -15.14 -4.50
C ARG A 171 6.50 -14.16 -3.62
N ASP A 172 7.14 -13.15 -4.21
CA ASP A 172 7.90 -12.15 -3.47
C ASP A 172 7.00 -11.19 -2.67
N ILE A 173 5.86 -10.76 -3.21
CA ILE A 173 4.94 -9.92 -2.44
C ILE A 173 4.34 -10.67 -1.25
N LEU A 174 4.04 -11.97 -1.40
CA LEU A 174 3.44 -12.78 -0.34
C LEU A 174 4.35 -12.92 0.88
N LYS A 175 5.68 -12.77 0.73
CA LYS A 175 6.65 -12.79 1.85
C LYS A 175 6.48 -11.61 2.81
N PHE A 176 5.86 -10.53 2.38
CA PHE A 176 5.59 -9.35 3.21
C PHE A 176 4.20 -9.36 3.85
N LEU A 177 3.37 -10.37 3.53
CA LEU A 177 2.01 -10.53 4.02
C LEU A 177 1.92 -11.53 5.16
#